data_AF-A0A524D069-F1
#
_entry.id   AF-A0A524D069-F1
#
_cell.length_a   1.000
_cell.length_b   1.000
_cell.length_c   1.000
_cell.angle_alpha   90.00
_cell.angle_beta   90.00
_cell.angle_gamma   90.00
#
_symmetry.space_group_name_H-M   'P 1'
#
loop_
_entity.id
_entity.type
_entity.pdbx_description
1 polymer ?
#
loop_
_entity_poly.entity_id
_entity_poly.type
_entity_poly.pdbx_seq_one_letter_code
_entity_poly.pdbx_strand_id
1 'polypeptide(L)'
;MTITVFISSDTMEIPAGSAEPVSYMSAVNLLREMPTELEYDGNFIGFINEADETVQFIRISRDNWLVDIPIVVKGKYDHSLRKEELTTEHVESIVAEFFKGKNIEQISKKFEID
;
A
#
# COMPACT_ATOMS: atom_id res chain seq x y z
N MET A 1 1.75 10.82 -13.68
CA MET A 1 1.84 10.57 -12.24
C MET A 1 2.77 9.40 -12.05
N THR A 2 3.88 9.65 -11.38
CA THR A 2 4.81 8.60 -10.98
C THR A 2 4.35 8.03 -9.64
N ILE A 3 4.33 6.70 -9.54
CA ILE A 3 4.11 6.01 -8.28
C ILE A 3 5.33 5.15 -8.04
N THR A 4 5.85 5.24 -6.84
CA THR A 4 6.98 4.46 -6.38
C THR A 4 6.49 3.39 -5.42
N VAL A 5 7.08 2.20 -5.48
CA VAL A 5 6.83 1.14 -4.51
C VAL A 5 7.92 1.16 -3.43
N PHE A 6 7.54 0.86 -2.19
CA PHE A 6 8.47 0.52 -1.13
C PHE A 6 7.96 -0.73 -0.42
N ILE A 7 8.89 -1.58 0.01
CA ILE A 7 8.60 -2.79 0.78
C ILE A 7 9.47 -2.71 2.03
N SER A 8 8.86 -2.82 3.20
CA SER A 8 9.58 -2.95 4.45
C SER A 8 9.50 -4.39 4.93
N SER A 9 10.66 -4.92 5.29
CA SER A 9 10.85 -6.29 5.69
C SER A 9 12.13 -6.37 6.51
N ASP A 10 12.17 -7.23 7.53
CA ASP A 10 13.39 -7.42 8.34
C ASP A 10 14.45 -8.33 7.66
N THR A 11 14.09 -9.04 6.58
CA THR A 11 14.88 -10.13 5.94
C THR A 11 14.72 -10.32 4.42
N MET A 12 13.88 -9.56 3.68
CA MET A 12 13.84 -9.64 2.21
C MET A 12 14.97 -8.81 1.61
N GLU A 13 15.71 -9.44 0.69
CA GLU A 13 16.64 -8.77 -0.25
C GLU A 13 15.90 -8.04 -1.39
N ILE A 14 14.66 -7.61 -1.19
CA ILE A 14 14.05 -6.63 -2.11
C ILE A 14 14.58 -5.29 -1.64
N PRO A 15 15.22 -4.48 -2.51
CA PRO A 15 15.88 -3.27 -2.05
C PRO A 15 14.85 -2.36 -1.37
N ALA A 16 14.93 -2.28 -0.04
CA ALA A 16 14.19 -1.36 0.82
C ALA A 16 14.61 0.11 0.58
N GLY A 17 15.03 0.46 -0.64
CA GLY A 17 15.77 1.68 -0.91
C GLY A 17 15.91 2.12 -2.36
N SER A 18 15.34 1.46 -3.38
CA SER A 18 15.18 2.11 -4.68
C SER A 18 13.75 2.55 -4.86
N ALA A 19 13.55 3.87 -4.77
CA ALA A 19 12.31 4.55 -5.08
C ALA A 19 12.04 4.49 -6.60
N GLU A 20 11.88 3.28 -7.13
CA GLU A 20 11.68 3.08 -8.56
C GLU A 20 10.22 3.26 -8.93
N PRO A 21 9.95 4.01 -10.01
CA PRO A 21 8.63 4.07 -10.62
C PRO A 21 8.13 2.66 -10.92
N VAL A 22 6.95 2.33 -10.42
CA VAL A 22 6.29 1.05 -10.64
C VAL A 22 5.07 1.25 -11.54
N SER A 23 4.81 0.29 -12.43
CA SER A 23 3.57 0.27 -13.22
C SER A 23 2.42 -0.36 -12.42
N TYR A 24 1.16 -0.06 -12.76
CA TYR A 24 0.02 -0.70 -12.11
C TYR A 24 0.07 -2.24 -12.19
N MET A 25 0.44 -2.77 -13.36
CA MET A 25 0.55 -4.22 -13.56
C MET A 25 1.64 -4.83 -12.66
N SER A 26 2.78 -4.15 -12.55
CA SER A 26 3.87 -4.58 -11.67
C SER A 26 3.46 -4.53 -10.19
N ALA A 27 2.75 -3.48 -9.77
CA ALA A 27 2.22 -3.36 -8.41
C ALA A 27 1.27 -4.51 -8.05
N VAL A 28 0.34 -4.86 -8.95
CA VAL A 28 -0.59 -5.99 -8.76
C VAL A 28 0.15 -7.32 -8.68
N ASN A 29 1.16 -7.54 -9.52
CA ASN A 29 1.96 -8.76 -9.46
C ASN A 29 2.71 -8.87 -8.12
N LEU A 30 3.32 -7.79 -7.65
CA LEU A 30 3.99 -7.74 -6.35
C LEU A 30 3.04 -8.08 -5.19
N LEU A 31 1.82 -7.52 -5.20
CA LEU A 31 0.81 -7.83 -4.19
C LEU A 31 0.43 -9.31 -4.18
N ARG A 32 0.30 -9.93 -5.35
CA ARG A 32 -0.06 -11.36 -5.45
C ARG A 32 1.05 -12.28 -4.96
N GLU A 33 2.31 -11.89 -5.21
CA GLU A 33 3.52 -12.62 -4.82
C GLU A 33 3.94 -12.37 -3.36
N MET A 34 3.38 -11.34 -2.72
CA MET A 34 3.71 -10.98 -1.34
C MET A 34 3.39 -12.14 -0.38
N PRO A 35 4.32 -12.57 0.49
CA PRO A 35 4.04 -13.60 1.48
C PRO A 35 3.02 -13.13 2.50
N THR A 36 2.33 -14.07 3.14
CA THR A 36 1.48 -13.78 4.30
C THR A 36 2.33 -13.53 5.56
N GLU A 37 1.74 -12.88 6.56
CA GLU A 37 2.37 -12.63 7.87
C GLU A 37 2.88 -13.92 8.55
N LEU A 38 2.20 -15.05 8.34
CA LEU A 38 2.64 -16.36 8.85
C LEU A 38 3.86 -16.92 8.11
N GLU A 39 3.99 -16.60 6.82
CA GLU A 39 5.14 -17.02 6.00
C GLU A 39 6.34 -16.12 6.22
N TYR A 40 6.10 -14.90 6.72
CA TYR A 40 7.11 -13.88 6.85
C TYR A 40 6.71 -12.79 7.85
N ASP A 41 7.52 -12.59 8.89
CA ASP A 41 7.26 -11.62 9.95
C ASP A 41 7.44 -10.17 9.46
N GLY A 42 6.38 -9.36 9.53
CA GLY A 42 6.48 -7.90 9.42
C GLY A 42 6.56 -7.28 8.00
N ASN A 43 5.96 -7.90 6.98
CA ASN A 43 5.95 -7.32 5.64
C ASN A 43 4.80 -6.33 5.41
N PHE A 44 5.14 -5.10 4.99
CA PHE A 44 4.20 -4.22 4.28
C PHE A 44 4.73 -3.81 2.92
N ILE A 45 3.81 -3.70 1.97
CA ILE A 45 4.05 -3.08 0.66
C ILE A 45 3.31 -1.76 0.62
N GLY A 46 4.00 -0.70 0.23
CA GLY A 46 3.41 0.61 0.10
C GLY A 46 3.71 1.27 -1.23
N PHE A 47 2.85 2.22 -1.57
CA PHE A 47 2.92 3.00 -2.78
C PHE A 47 2.87 4.47 -2.41
N ILE A 48 3.82 5.24 -2.94
CA ILE A 48 3.92 6.68 -2.73
C ILE A 48 3.81 7.40 -4.07
N ASN A 49 3.05 8.49 -4.11
CA ASN A 49 2.93 9.32 -5.31
C ASN A 49 3.79 10.60 -5.20
N GLU A 50 3.84 11.38 -6.28
CA GLU A 50 4.60 12.65 -6.35
C GLU A 50 4.12 13.73 -5.34
N ALA A 51 2.93 13.57 -4.78
CA ALA A 51 2.36 14.45 -3.75
C ALA A 51 2.68 13.99 -2.32
N ASP A 52 3.56 12.98 -2.16
CA ASP A 52 3.93 12.37 -0.88
C ASP A 52 2.74 11.67 -0.17
N GLU A 53 1.68 11.36 -0.93
CA GLU A 53 0.59 10.54 -0.44
C GLU A 53 1.01 9.08 -0.46
N THR A 54 0.67 8.36 0.60
CA THR A 54 1.09 6.97 0.79
C THR A 54 -0.12 6.08 1.07
N VAL A 55 -0.16 4.91 0.43
CA VAL A 55 -1.04 3.81 0.81
C VAL A 55 -0.19 2.57 1.06
N GLN A 56 -0.38 1.89 2.19
CA GLN A 56 0.37 0.68 2.52
C GLN A 56 -0.56 -0.48 2.88
N PHE A 57 -0.10 -1.70 2.61
CA PHE A 57 -0.86 -2.92 2.78
C PHE A 57 -0.04 -3.97 3.52
N ILE A 58 -0.71 -4.68 4.43
CA ILE A 58 -0.16 -5.82 5.16
C ILE A 58 -0.99 -7.04 4.79
N ARG A 59 -0.33 -8.12 4.33
CA ARG A 59 -0.99 -9.37 3.98
C ARG A 59 -1.08 -10.28 5.20
N ILE A 60 -2.23 -10.30 5.85
CA ILE A 60 -2.46 -11.13 7.05
C ILE A 60 -2.60 -12.61 6.65
N SER A 61 -3.35 -12.88 5.57
CA SER A 61 -3.48 -14.23 5.00
C SER A 61 -3.68 -14.17 3.49
N ARG A 62 -3.87 -15.32 2.83
CA ARG A 62 -3.93 -15.42 1.37
C ARG A 62 -4.92 -14.43 0.72
N ASP A 63 -6.05 -14.18 1.36
CA ASP A 63 -7.06 -13.24 0.86
C ASP A 63 -7.57 -12.30 1.96
N ASN A 64 -6.73 -12.02 2.96
CA ASN A 64 -7.05 -11.10 4.05
C ASN A 64 -5.90 -10.09 4.19
N TRP A 65 -6.25 -8.82 4.10
CA TRP A 65 -5.34 -7.70 4.08
C TRP A 65 -5.78 -6.61 5.05
N LEU A 66 -4.80 -5.89 5.55
CA LEU A 66 -4.98 -4.61 6.24
C LEU A 66 -4.44 -3.51 5.32
N VAL A 67 -5.16 -2.39 5.24
CA VAL A 67 -4.64 -1.13 4.67
C VAL A 67 -4.35 -0.15 5.79
N ASP A 68 -3.20 0.52 5.72
CA ASP A 68 -2.81 1.60 6.63
C ASP A 68 -2.39 2.81 5.79
N ILE A 69 -3.05 3.94 5.98
CA ILE A 69 -2.86 5.14 5.17
C ILE A 69 -2.38 6.27 6.08
N PRO A 70 -1.08 6.59 6.10
CA PRO A 70 -0.58 7.67 6.94
C PRO A 70 -1.01 9.03 6.37
N ILE A 71 -1.56 9.87 7.23
CA ILE A 71 -1.93 11.25 6.93
C ILE A 71 -0.83 12.17 7.46
N VAL A 72 -0.23 12.94 6.55
CA VAL A 72 0.86 13.87 6.83
C VAL A 72 0.37 15.31 6.64
N VAL A 73 0.42 16.12 7.69
CA VAL A 73 0.02 17.53 7.65
C VAL A 73 1.25 18.41 7.89
N LYS A 74 1.58 19.26 6.92
CA LYS A 74 2.77 20.14 6.95
C LYS A 74 4.08 19.36 7.17
N GLY A 75 4.21 18.20 6.52
CA GLY A 75 5.39 17.34 6.60
C GLY A 75 5.56 16.60 7.93
N LYS A 76 4.53 16.58 8.78
CA LYS A 76 4.51 15.81 10.02
C LYS A 76 3.39 14.79 9.97
N TYR A 77 3.69 13.57 10.41
CA TYR A 77 2.67 12.58 10.70
C TYR A 77 1.63 13.17 11.66
N ASP A 78 0.36 12.99 11.30
CA ASP A 78 -0.79 13.41 12.11
C ASP A 78 -1.49 12.17 12.68
N HIS A 79 -2.03 11.31 11.80
CA HIS A 79 -2.69 10.05 12.15
C HIS A 79 -2.63 9.08 10.96
N SER A 80 -3.21 7.89 11.10
CA SER A 80 -3.43 6.97 9.96
C SER A 80 -4.89 6.55 9.88
N LEU A 81 -5.39 6.38 8.65
CA LEU A 81 -6.67 5.72 8.37
C LEU A 81 -6.41 4.23 8.16
N ARG A 82 -7.26 3.37 8.70
CA ARG A 82 -7.06 1.91 8.66
C ARG A 82 -8.33 1.18 8.26
N LYS A 83 -8.13 0.05 7.60
CA LYS A 83 -9.21 -0.91 7.40
C LYS A 83 -8.64 -2.31 7.33
N GLU A 84 -9.29 -3.21 8.04
CA GLU A 84 -8.93 -4.62 8.12
C GLU A 84 -9.87 -5.45 7.24
N GLU A 85 -9.59 -6.76 7.15
CA GLU A 85 -10.46 -7.73 6.48
C GLU A 85 -10.71 -7.44 4.99
N LEU A 86 -9.73 -6.82 4.31
CA LEU A 86 -9.79 -6.56 2.89
C LEU A 86 -9.42 -7.82 2.09
N THR A 87 -10.17 -8.09 1.02
CA THR A 87 -9.80 -9.11 0.04
C THR A 87 -8.72 -8.59 -0.91
N THR A 88 -8.04 -9.50 -1.60
CA THR A 88 -7.05 -9.14 -2.63
C THR A 88 -7.68 -8.27 -3.72
N GLU A 89 -8.94 -8.54 -4.10
CA GLU A 89 -9.68 -7.72 -5.07
C GLU A 89 -9.91 -6.28 -4.58
N HIS A 90 -10.22 -6.11 -3.28
CA HIS A 90 -10.34 -4.78 -2.71
C HIS A 90 -9.00 -4.03 -2.71
N VAL A 91 -7.91 -4.70 -2.33
CA VAL A 91 -6.57 -4.12 -2.36
C VAL A 91 -6.17 -3.71 -3.78
N GLU A 92 -6.35 -4.58 -4.77
CA GLU A 92 -6.11 -4.26 -6.18
C GLU A 92 -6.97 -3.07 -6.65
N SER A 93 -8.21 -2.98 -6.19
CA SER A 93 -9.11 -1.86 -6.50
C SER A 93 -8.65 -0.53 -5.88
N ILE A 94 -8.17 -0.55 -4.64
CA ILE A 94 -7.59 0.64 -3.98
C ILE A 94 -6.35 1.11 -4.77
N VAL A 95 -5.46 0.17 -5.10
CA VAL A 95 -4.25 0.43 -5.89
C VAL A 95 -4.64 0.97 -7.26
N ALA A 96 -5.65 0.41 -7.92
CA ALA A 96 -6.12 0.91 -9.21
C ALA A 96 -6.59 2.37 -9.14
N GLU A 97 -7.31 2.76 -8.08
CA GLU A 97 -7.73 4.15 -7.89
C GLU A 97 -6.54 5.07 -7.58
N PHE A 98 -5.59 4.61 -6.77
CA PHE A 98 -4.36 5.34 -6.49
C PHE A 98 -3.59 5.60 -7.79
N PHE A 99 -3.43 4.60 -8.65
CA PHE A 99 -2.80 4.70 -9.99
C PHE A 99 -3.59 5.54 -11.01
N LYS A 100 -4.88 5.78 -10.80
CA LYS A 100 -5.68 6.73 -11.57
C LYS A 100 -5.53 8.17 -11.10
N GLY A 101 -4.71 8.42 -10.07
CA GLY A 101 -4.48 9.74 -9.49
C GLY A 101 -5.58 10.20 -8.55
N LYS A 102 -6.33 9.27 -7.95
CA LYS A 102 -7.20 9.60 -6.82
C LYS A 102 -6.34 9.88 -5.59
N ASN A 103 -6.66 10.97 -4.90
CA ASN A 103 -5.98 11.34 -3.66
C ASN A 103 -6.49 10.47 -2.50
N ILE A 104 -5.82 10.55 -1.35
CA ILE A 104 -6.14 9.71 -0.19
C ILE A 104 -7.56 9.95 0.32
N GLU A 105 -8.03 11.20 0.35
CA GLU A 105 -9.39 11.54 0.79
C GLU A 105 -10.47 10.88 -0.09
N GLN A 106 -10.25 10.84 -1.41
CA GLN A 106 -11.15 10.19 -2.35
C GLN A 106 -11.14 8.68 -2.18
N ILE A 107 -9.97 8.08 -1.95
CA ILE A 107 -9.82 6.64 -1.73
C ILE A 107 -10.47 6.24 -0.42
N SER A 108 -10.12 6.88 0.69
CA SER A 108 -10.65 6.53 2.02
C SER A 108 -12.17 6.64 2.06
N LYS A 109 -12.74 7.69 1.45
CA LYS A 109 -14.19 7.85 1.33
C LYS A 109 -14.84 6.77 0.47
N LYS A 110 -14.22 6.38 -0.64
CA LYS A 110 -14.79 5.37 -1.57
C LYS A 110 -14.80 3.97 -0.97
N PHE A 111 -13.76 3.64 -0.21
CA PHE A 111 -13.57 2.31 0.37
C PHE A 111 -13.93 2.25 1.86
N GLU A 112 -14.48 3.34 2.42
CA GLU A 112 -14.89 3.46 3.82
C GLU A 112 -13.75 3.05 4.78
N ILE A 113 -12.60 3.72 4.64
CA ILE A 113 -11.39 3.55 5.46
C ILE A 113 -11.35 4.71 6.46
N ASP A 114 -11.28 4.42 7.76
CA ASP A 114 -11.42 5.38 8.86
C ASP A 114 -10.30 5.35 9.91
#